data_AF-A0A5J4P1K1-F1
#
_entry.id   AF-A0A5J4P1K1-F1
#
_cell.length_a   1.000
_cell.length_b   1.000
_cell.length_c   1.000
_cell.angle_alpha   90.00
_cell.angle_beta   90.00
_cell.angle_gamma   90.00
#
_symmetry.space_group_name_H-M   'P 1'
#
loop_
_entity.id
_entity.type
_entity.pdbx_description
1 polymer ?
#
loop_
_entity_poly.entity_id
_entity_poly.type
_entity_poly.pdbx_seq_one_letter_code
_entity_poly.pdbx_strand_id
1 'polypeptide(L)'
;MLDLQLHRYCHVGSGKRCIVHFDCLIANAPAKAFICQVKQHSSYFSCGKCCARGVYTYGRVDFSSSDYARRSVGSFCSRLQQEHHVGVSPLEALSTVMAHPFPPDYTHSVHLVVMKRLISVWRSGSIRRNIRLSSLPSAM
;
A
#
# COMPACT_ATOMS: atom_id res chain seq x y z
N MET A 1 -14.11 5.32 3.16
CA MET A 1 -14.28 4.18 4.08
C MET A 1 -12.94 3.52 4.25
N LEU A 2 -12.29 3.70 5.42
CA LEU A 2 -11.07 2.98 5.78
C LEU A 2 -11.49 1.58 6.17
N ASP A 3 -11.26 0.61 5.29
CA ASP A 3 -11.45 -0.80 5.63
C ASP A 3 -10.15 -1.29 6.28
N LEU A 4 -10.08 -1.13 7.60
CA LEU A 4 -8.98 -1.61 8.42
C LEU A 4 -9.39 -2.97 8.99
N GLN A 5 -9.01 -4.03 8.30
CA GLN A 5 -9.33 -5.39 8.73
C GLN A 5 -8.33 -5.81 9.82
N LEU A 6 -8.68 -5.53 11.07
CA LEU A 6 -7.94 -5.95 12.26
C LEU A 6 -8.36 -7.37 12.65
N HIS A 7 -7.60 -8.36 12.19
CA HIS A 7 -7.83 -9.77 12.52
C HIS A 7 -7.25 -10.13 13.90
N ARG A 8 -7.88 -9.73 15.01
CA ARG A 8 -7.80 -10.44 16.33
C ARG A 8 -9.03 -10.12 17.19
N TYR A 9 -9.83 -11.14 17.49
CA TYR A 9 -10.90 -11.07 18.49
C TYR A 9 -10.35 -11.58 19.83
N CYS A 10 -10.31 -10.74 20.87
CA CYS A 10 -10.04 -11.17 22.25
C CYS A 10 -11.24 -10.82 23.12
N HIS A 11 -12.01 -11.82 23.52
CA HIS A 11 -13.03 -11.68 24.56
C HIS A 11 -12.39 -12.02 25.91
N VAL A 12 -12.25 -11.05 26.80
CA VAL A 12 -11.64 -11.24 28.11
C VAL A 12 -12.73 -11.04 29.17
N GLY A 13 -13.15 -12.15 29.78
CA GLY A 13 -13.90 -12.11 31.02
C GLY A 13 -13.03 -11.59 32.18
N SER A 14 -13.63 -10.73 33.01
CA SER A 14 -13.17 -10.25 34.33
C SER A 14 -11.73 -9.73 34.45
N GLY A 15 -11.56 -8.41 34.32
CA GLY A 15 -10.52 -7.61 35.01
C GLY A 15 -9.05 -7.82 34.65
N LYS A 16 -8.72 -8.71 33.71
CA LYS A 16 -7.33 -8.99 33.32
C LYS A 16 -6.87 -8.03 32.21
N ARG A 17 -5.70 -7.41 32.41
CA ARG A 17 -5.01 -6.62 31.38
C ARG A 17 -4.44 -7.57 30.32
N CYS A 18 -4.78 -7.34 29.06
CA CYS A 18 -4.21 -8.06 27.93
C CYS A 18 -3.31 -7.13 27.11
N ILE A 19 -2.14 -7.64 26.74
CA ILE A 19 -1.21 -6.98 25.82
C ILE A 19 -1.53 -7.51 24.42
N VAL A 20 -1.94 -6.63 23.52
CA VAL A 20 -2.24 -6.99 22.13
C VAL A 20 -1.02 -6.66 21.27
N HIS A 21 -0.49 -7.68 20.61
CA HIS A 21 0.55 -7.52 19.59
C HIS A 21 -0.10 -7.49 18.21
N PHE A 22 0.29 -6.54 17.37
CA PHE A 22 -0.14 -6.45 15.97
C PHE A 22 0.99 -6.90 15.06
N ASP A 23 0.72 -7.86 14.18
CA ASP A 23 1.72 -8.40 13.26
C ASP A 23 1.80 -7.58 11.95
N CYS A 24 0.66 -7.16 11.42
CA CYS A 24 0.61 -6.34 10.21
C CYS A 24 -0.65 -5.47 10.12
N LEU A 25 -0.54 -4.41 9.32
CA LEU A 25 -1.64 -3.54 8.95
C LEU A 25 -1.94 -3.70 7.46
N ILE A 26 -3.17 -4.10 7.13
CA ILE A 26 -3.64 -4.25 5.75
C ILE A 26 -4.55 -3.07 5.45
N ALA A 27 -4.24 -2.34 4.39
CA ALA A 27 -5.01 -1.20 3.94
C ALA A 27 -4.86 -1.02 2.43
N ASN A 28 -5.91 -0.50 1.78
CA ASN A 28 -5.82 -0.09 0.39
C ASN A 28 -4.81 1.08 0.21
N ALA A 29 -4.37 1.32 -1.03
CA ALA A 29 -3.31 2.29 -1.29
C ALA A 29 -3.63 3.73 -0.82
N PRO A 30 -4.86 4.27 -0.99
CA PRO A 30 -5.23 5.58 -0.44
C PRO A 30 -5.19 5.64 1.09
N ALA A 31 -5.75 4.65 1.79
CA ALA A 31 -5.74 4.58 3.24
C ALA A 31 -4.33 4.46 3.80
N LYS A 32 -3.50 3.61 3.20
CA LYS A 32 -2.08 3.47 3.54
C LYS A 32 -1.35 4.80 3.38
N ALA A 33 -1.55 5.50 2.26
CA ALA A 33 -0.90 6.78 2.01
C ALA A 33 -1.30 7.84 3.06
N PHE A 34 -2.58 7.86 3.42
CA PHE A 34 -3.11 8.73 4.46
C PHE A 34 -2.53 8.41 5.84
N ILE A 35 -2.56 7.16 6.27
CA ILE A 35 -2.06 6.76 7.60
C ILE A 35 -0.54 7.01 7.68
N CYS A 36 0.21 6.62 6.67
CA CYS A 36 1.66 6.81 6.66
C CYS A 36 2.08 8.26 6.35
N GLN A 37 1.15 9.15 6.05
CA GLN A 37 1.43 10.54 5.66
C GLN A 37 2.46 10.62 4.51
N VAL A 38 2.26 9.80 3.49
CA VAL A 38 3.08 9.74 2.27
C VAL A 38 2.27 10.13 1.04
N LYS A 39 2.96 10.45 -0.05
CA LYS A 39 2.27 10.77 -1.30
C LYS A 39 1.44 9.59 -1.79
N GLN A 40 0.30 9.90 -2.39
CA GLN A 40 -0.61 8.92 -2.96
C GLN A 40 0.05 8.10 -4.08
N HIS A 41 -0.51 6.90 -4.32
CA HIS A 41 0.00 5.91 -5.27
C HIS A 41 0.27 6.45 -6.70
N SER A 42 -0.44 7.49 -7.13
CA SER A 42 -0.30 8.10 -8.46
C SER A 42 0.81 9.16 -8.56
N SER A 43 1.54 9.44 -7.48
CA SER A 43 2.62 10.42 -7.49
C SER A 43 3.96 9.84 -7.92
N TYR A 44 4.86 10.68 -8.43
CA TYR A 44 6.21 10.28 -8.84
C TYR A 44 7.06 9.71 -7.70
N PHE A 45 6.79 10.07 -6.46
CA PHE A 45 7.53 9.60 -5.29
C PHE A 45 6.64 8.73 -4.40
N SER A 46 5.71 7.96 -4.98
CA SER A 46 4.72 7.18 -4.23
C SER A 46 5.21 5.81 -3.77
N CYS A 47 6.31 5.29 -4.33
CA CYS A 47 6.76 3.94 -4.03
C CYS A 47 7.06 3.82 -2.54
N GLY A 48 6.42 2.86 -1.86
CA GLY A 48 6.69 2.59 -0.44
C GLY A 48 7.91 1.70 -0.19
N LYS A 49 8.44 1.03 -1.22
CA LYS A 49 9.53 0.05 -1.10
C LYS A 49 10.92 0.62 -1.39
N CYS A 50 11.04 1.60 -2.29
CA CYS A 50 12.32 2.18 -2.69
C CYS A 50 12.22 3.71 -2.81
N CYS A 51 13.37 4.37 -2.80
CA CYS A 51 13.50 5.82 -2.93
C CYS A 51 13.44 6.31 -4.39
N ALA A 52 12.99 5.47 -5.31
CA ALA A 52 12.88 5.76 -6.73
C ALA A 52 11.96 6.93 -7.03
N ARG A 53 12.36 7.76 -8.00
CA ARG A 53 11.44 8.62 -8.72
C ARG A 53 10.82 7.81 -9.85
N GLY A 54 9.51 7.65 -9.82
CA GLY A 54 8.76 7.04 -10.90
C GLY A 54 8.69 7.92 -12.14
N VAL A 55 8.40 7.31 -13.28
CA VAL A 55 8.21 7.97 -14.56
C VAL A 55 6.75 7.79 -14.99
N TYR A 56 6.14 8.86 -15.53
CA TYR A 56 4.76 8.76 -16.01
C TYR A 56 4.75 8.16 -17.41
N THR A 57 4.25 6.93 -17.52
CA THR A 57 4.22 6.17 -18.77
C THR A 57 2.86 5.51 -18.91
N TYR A 58 2.22 5.64 -20.08
CA TYR A 58 0.91 5.03 -20.37
C TYR A 58 -0.19 5.34 -19.33
N GLY A 59 -0.26 6.57 -18.84
CA GLY A 59 -1.33 7.01 -17.93
C GLY A 59 -1.13 6.63 -16.46
N ARG A 60 0.05 6.10 -16.08
CA ARG A 60 0.39 5.71 -14.70
C ARG A 60 1.85 6.03 -14.40
N VAL A 61 2.18 6.11 -13.11
CA VAL A 61 3.57 6.17 -12.65
C VAL A 61 4.15 4.76 -12.59
N ASP A 62 5.32 4.57 -13.20
CA ASP A 62 6.07 3.31 -13.24
C ASP A 62 7.44 3.47 -12.56
N PHE A 63 7.90 2.40 -11.90
CA PHE A 63 9.15 2.34 -11.12
C PHE A 63 10.09 1.27 -11.70
N SER A 64 10.24 1.27 -13.02
CA SER A 64 10.91 0.20 -13.78
C SER A 64 12.44 0.19 -13.71
N SER A 65 13.08 1.21 -13.11
CA SER A 65 14.54 1.25 -12.99
C SER A 65 15.02 0.41 -11.81
N SER A 66 16.11 -0.35 -12.03
CA SER A 66 16.70 -1.28 -11.07
C SER A 66 17.54 -0.62 -9.98
N ASP A 67 18.01 0.61 -10.21
CA ASP A 67 19.12 1.18 -9.44
C ASP A 67 18.64 2.17 -8.39
N TYR A 68 17.81 1.71 -7.45
CA TYR A 68 17.33 2.54 -6.36
C TYR A 68 17.54 1.92 -4.98
N ALA A 69 17.91 2.79 -4.04
CA ALA A 69 18.00 2.42 -2.64
C ALA A 69 16.65 1.91 -2.12
N ARG A 70 16.68 0.75 -1.44
CA ARG A 70 15.53 0.21 -0.72
C ARG A 70 15.22 1.11 0.48
N ARG A 71 13.95 1.41 0.70
CA ARG A 71 13.52 2.23 1.83
C ARG A 71 13.59 1.38 3.11
N SER A 72 14.41 1.83 4.05
CA SER A 72 14.52 1.25 5.40
C SER A 72 13.64 2.01 6.38
N VAL A 73 13.32 1.38 7.52
CA VAL A 73 12.60 2.03 8.63
C VAL A 73 13.32 3.31 9.06
N GLY A 74 14.64 3.23 9.26
CA GLY A 74 15.45 4.38 9.64
C GLY A 74 15.33 5.52 8.64
N SER A 75 15.43 5.23 7.33
CA SER A 75 15.30 6.25 6.27
C SER A 75 13.92 6.90 6.22
N PHE A 76 12.87 6.14 6.55
CA PHE A 76 11.50 6.67 6.60
C PHE A 76 11.31 7.56 7.84
N CYS A 77 11.71 7.09 9.03
CA CYS A 77 11.52 7.85 10.28
C CYS A 77 12.34 9.14 10.30
N SER A 78 13.54 9.10 9.72
CA SER A 78 14.36 10.31 9.50
C SER A 78 13.89 11.15 8.32
N ARG A 79 12.88 10.69 7.56
CA ARG A 79 12.30 11.37 6.39
C ARG A 79 13.36 11.81 5.38
N LEU A 80 14.36 10.96 5.11
CA LEU A 80 15.49 11.29 4.22
C LEU A 80 15.03 11.71 2.82
N GLN A 81 13.90 11.17 2.34
CA GLN A 81 13.32 11.53 1.06
C GLN A 81 12.10 12.43 1.27
N GLN A 82 12.33 13.73 1.40
CA GLN A 82 11.28 14.71 1.72
C GLN A 82 10.11 14.68 0.72
N GLU A 83 10.37 14.40 -0.57
CA GLU A 83 9.35 14.37 -1.61
C GLU A 83 8.41 13.18 -1.51
N HIS A 84 8.75 12.15 -0.71
CA HIS A 84 7.87 11.02 -0.43
C HIS A 84 6.84 11.36 0.65
N HIS A 85 7.18 12.25 1.57
CA HIS A 85 6.38 12.56 2.76
C HIS A 85 5.46 13.76 2.53
N VAL A 86 4.30 13.71 3.18
CA VAL A 86 3.32 14.80 3.23
C VAL A 86 3.20 15.34 4.66
N GLY A 87 3.58 14.55 5.66
CA GLY A 87 3.52 14.95 7.07
C GLY A 87 4.17 13.91 7.99
N VAL A 88 3.85 14.02 9.29
CA VAL A 88 4.32 13.11 10.33
C VAL A 88 3.31 11.97 10.50
N SER A 89 3.75 10.74 10.29
CA SER A 89 2.86 9.58 10.42
C SER A 89 2.54 9.30 11.89
N PRO A 90 1.27 9.08 12.27
CA PRO A 90 0.91 8.58 13.60
C PRO A 90 1.59 7.24 13.94
N LEU A 91 2.03 6.49 12.92
CA LEU A 91 2.75 5.23 13.10
C LEU A 91 4.22 5.42 13.47
N GLU A 92 4.79 6.62 13.41
CA GLU A 92 6.16 6.87 13.89
C GLU A 92 6.27 6.63 15.40
N ALA A 93 5.20 6.88 16.16
CA ALA A 93 5.12 6.56 17.60
C ALA A 93 5.04 5.04 17.86
N LEU A 94 4.62 4.27 16.85
CA LEU A 94 4.49 2.82 16.87
C LEU A 94 5.67 2.23 16.09
N SER A 95 6.88 2.36 16.64
CA SER A 95 8.18 1.99 16.06
C SER A 95 8.24 0.63 15.34
N THR A 96 7.30 -0.28 15.62
CA THR A 96 7.23 -1.65 15.09
C THR A 96 6.46 -1.77 13.75
N VAL A 97 5.47 -0.92 13.47
CA VAL A 97 4.56 -1.12 12.32
C VAL A 97 5.22 -0.73 10.99
N MET A 98 6.22 0.14 11.03
CA MET A 98 6.94 0.62 9.85
C MET A 98 7.97 -0.38 9.29
N ALA A 99 8.38 -1.35 10.10
CA ALA A 99 9.34 -2.40 9.72
C ALA A 99 8.75 -3.44 8.78
N HIS A 100 7.45 -3.69 8.89
CA HIS A 100 6.78 -4.66 8.05
C HIS A 100 6.16 -3.96 6.84
N PRO A 101 6.51 -4.37 5.61
CA PRO A 101 5.86 -3.83 4.43
C PRO A 101 4.36 -4.13 4.54
N PHE A 102 3.53 -3.09 4.59
CA PHE A 102 2.08 -3.22 4.44
C PHE A 102 1.81 -4.14 3.24
N PRO A 103 1.27 -5.34 3.49
CA PRO A 103 0.94 -6.25 2.42
C PRO A 103 -0.05 -5.54 1.50
N PRO A 104 0.06 -5.71 0.17
CA PRO A 104 -0.95 -5.19 -0.74
C PRO A 104 -2.29 -5.82 -0.37
N ASP A 105 -3.32 -4.99 -0.20
CA ASP A 105 -4.68 -5.46 0.02
C ASP A 105 -5.16 -6.22 -1.23
N TYR A 106 -5.12 -7.55 -1.13
CA TYR A 106 -5.51 -8.48 -2.17
C TYR A 106 -7.00 -8.31 -2.52
N THR A 107 -7.85 -8.01 -1.54
CA THR A 107 -9.30 -7.92 -1.75
C THR A 107 -9.64 -6.73 -2.64
N HIS A 108 -9.06 -5.56 -2.37
CA HIS A 108 -9.26 -4.38 -3.20
C HIS A 108 -8.60 -4.53 -4.58
N SER A 109 -7.39 -5.08 -4.63
CA SER A 109 -6.63 -5.17 -5.87
C SER A 109 -7.23 -6.21 -6.85
N VAL A 110 -7.63 -7.38 -6.35
CA VAL A 110 -8.10 -8.49 -7.18
C VAL A 110 -9.62 -8.49 -7.30
N HIS A 111 -10.34 -8.55 -6.19
CA HIS A 111 -11.81 -8.69 -6.24
C HIS A 111 -12.51 -7.43 -6.75
N LEU A 112 -12.02 -6.23 -6.41
CA LEU A 112 -12.67 -4.99 -6.86
C LEU A 112 -12.17 -4.51 -8.22
N VAL A 113 -10.86 -4.44 -8.46
CA VAL A 113 -10.33 -3.87 -9.71
C VAL A 113 -10.26 -4.90 -10.84
N VAL A 114 -9.70 -6.08 -10.59
CA VAL A 114 -9.52 -7.10 -11.63
C VAL A 114 -10.84 -7.77 -12.00
N MET A 115 -11.62 -8.28 -11.03
CA MET A 115 -12.88 -8.98 -11.33
C MET A 115 -13.91 -8.07 -11.98
N LYS A 116 -14.05 -6.81 -11.54
CA LYS A 116 -14.95 -5.84 -12.17
C LYS A 116 -14.62 -5.61 -13.65
N ARG A 117 -13.33 -5.57 -13.99
CA ARG A 117 -12.86 -5.44 -15.38
C ARG A 117 -13.14 -6.72 -16.17
N LEU A 118 -12.82 -7.89 -15.62
CA LEU A 118 -13.10 -9.18 -16.27
C LEU A 118 -14.59 -9.34 -16.59
N ILE A 119 -15.47 -9.07 -15.62
CA ILE A 119 -16.93 -9.11 -15.81
C ILE A 119 -17.37 -8.11 -16.88
N SER A 120 -16.80 -6.90 -16.89
CA SER A 120 -17.10 -5.92 -17.93
C SER A 120 -16.71 -6.41 -19.32
N VAL A 121 -15.57 -7.10 -19.46
CA VAL A 121 -15.12 -7.67 -20.75
C VAL A 121 -16.02 -8.82 -21.18
N TRP A 122 -16.31 -9.75 -20.26
CA TRP A 122 -17.19 -10.90 -20.52
C TRP A 122 -18.60 -10.46 -20.93
N ARG A 123 -19.15 -9.40 -20.30
CA ARG A 123 -20.47 -8.87 -20.67
C ARG A 123 -20.48 -8.13 -22.01
N SER A 124 -19.35 -7.53 -22.40
CA SER A 124 -19.29 -6.71 -23.62
C SER A 124 -18.95 -7.52 -24.88
N GLY A 125 -18.49 -8.77 -24.75
CA GLY A 125 -18.08 -9.65 -25.86
C GLY A 125 -16.89 -9.16 -26.68
N SER A 126 -16.37 -7.96 -26.39
CA SER A 126 -15.31 -7.30 -27.16
C SER A 126 -14.20 -6.87 -26.22
N ILE A 127 -13.02 -7.46 -26.41
CA ILE A 127 -11.77 -6.96 -25.83
C ILE A 127 -11.46 -5.67 -26.56
N ARG A 128 -11.92 -4.52 -26.03
CA ARG A 128 -11.36 -3.23 -26.47
C ARG A 128 -9.85 -3.34 -26.27
N ARG A 129 -9.07 -3.10 -27.32
CA ARG A 129 -7.62 -3.42 -27.46
C ARG A 129 -6.67 -2.77 -26.43
N ASN A 130 -7.18 -2.24 -25.32
CA ASN A 130 -6.45 -1.58 -24.24
C ASN A 130 -6.91 -2.02 -22.83
N ILE A 131 -7.38 -3.27 -22.66
CA ILE A 131 -7.60 -3.82 -21.30
C ILE A 131 -6.23 -4.17 -20.71
N ARG A 132 -5.66 -3.25 -19.94
CA ARG A 132 -4.46 -3.50 -19.15
C ARG A 132 -4.88 -3.94 -17.75
N LEU A 133 -4.58 -5.18 -17.40
CA LEU A 133 -4.73 -5.69 -16.04
C LEU A 133 -3.68 -5.02 -15.15
N SER A 134 -4.07 -4.59 -13.95
CA SER A 134 -3.13 -4.11 -12.96
C SER A 134 -2.19 -5.26 -12.60
N SER A 135 -0.90 -5.11 -12.92
CA SER A 135 0.14 -6.01 -12.41
C SER A 135 0.14 -5.92 -10.89
N LEU A 136 0.06 -7.07 -10.20
CA LEU A 136 0.44 -7.13 -8.79
C LEU A 136 1.86 -6.56 -8.66
N PRO A 137 2.19 -5.80 -7.61
CA PRO A 137 3.57 -5.45 -7.36
C PRO A 137 4.35 -6.76 -7.27
N SER A 138 5.27 -6.99 -8.22
CA SER A 138 6.09 -8.20 -8.24
C SER A 138 6.68 -8.41 -6.86
N ALA A 139 6.44 -9.60 -6.30
CA ALA A 139 7.08 -10.04 -5.09
C ALA A 139 8.56 -10.25 -5.42
N MET A 140 9.39 -9.35 -4.92
CA MET A 140 10.83 -9.48 -4.71
C MET A 140 11.13 -8.92 -3.33
#